data_AF-R2SHP8-F1
#
_entry.id   AF-R2SHP8-F1
#
_cell.length_a   1.000
_cell.length_b   1.000
_cell.length_c   1.000
_cell.angle_alpha   90.00
_cell.angle_beta   90.00
_cell.angle_gamma   90.00
#
_symmetry.space_group_name_H-M   'P 1'
#
loop_
_entity.id
_entity.type
_entity.pdbx_description
1 polymer ?
#
loop_
_entity_poly.entity_id
_entity_poly.type
_entity_poly.pdbx_seq_one_letter_code
_entity_poly.pdbx_strand_id
1 'polypeptide(L)'
;MGKAYTDDERVQIAKKEYDNLNENDPVTINNGETIGYVSKVVNDKKTGEQAFIITDGNPKVQKPSEVNNVTVLYQGSTSPEKIGSQAGEVKQDWWDNNKS
;
A
#
# COMPACT_ATOMS: atom_id res chain seq x y z
N MET A 1 -11.81 5.51 17.90
CA MET A 1 -11.45 4.11 17.55
C MET A 1 -11.05 4.10 16.08
N GLY A 2 -10.01 3.35 15.72
CA GLY A 2 -9.61 3.18 14.32
C GLY A 2 -10.69 2.46 13.51
N LYS A 3 -10.68 2.64 12.19
CA LYS A 3 -11.63 2.00 11.30
C LYS A 3 -11.44 0.48 11.28
N ALA A 4 -12.52 -0.26 11.48
CA ALA A 4 -12.50 -1.72 11.37
C ALA A 4 -12.82 -2.12 9.92
N TYR A 5 -11.83 -2.69 9.24
CA TYR A 5 -11.99 -3.25 7.90
C TYR A 5 -12.43 -4.72 7.97
N THR A 6 -13.31 -5.10 7.05
CA THR A 6 -13.66 -6.49 6.77
C THR A 6 -12.46 -7.28 6.23
N ASP A 7 -12.55 -8.61 6.22
CA ASP A 7 -11.45 -9.44 5.72
C ASP A 7 -11.17 -9.20 4.23
N ASP A 8 -12.21 -8.99 3.42
CA ASP A 8 -12.05 -8.64 2.01
C ASP A 8 -11.38 -7.26 1.83
N GLU A 9 -11.81 -6.25 2.59
CA GLU A 9 -11.19 -4.92 2.55
C GLU A 9 -9.72 -4.97 2.99
N ARG A 10 -9.36 -5.79 3.99
CA ARG A 10 -7.96 -6.00 4.39
C ARG A 10 -7.14 -6.64 3.27
N VAL A 11 -7.70 -7.59 2.54
CA VAL A 11 -7.05 -8.17 1.35
C VAL A 11 -6.86 -7.11 0.26
N GLN A 12 -7.86 -6.24 0.05
CA GLN A 12 -7.73 -5.14 -0.91
C GLN A 12 -6.66 -4.13 -0.49
N ILE A 13 -6.56 -3.79 0.79
CA ILE A 13 -5.51 -2.93 1.35
C ILE A 13 -4.14 -3.58 1.15
N ALA A 14 -3.97 -4.86 1.47
CA ALA A 14 -2.69 -5.57 1.28
C ALA A 14 -2.27 -5.58 -0.20
N LYS A 15 -3.22 -5.75 -1.14
CA LYS A 15 -2.93 -5.67 -2.58
C LYS A 15 -2.34 -4.31 -3.01
N LYS A 16 -2.58 -3.24 -2.26
CA LYS A 16 -1.99 -1.91 -2.51
C LYS A 16 -0.49 -1.84 -2.26
N GLU A 17 0.09 -2.80 -1.55
CA GLU A 17 1.54 -2.94 -1.43
C GLU A 17 2.18 -2.97 -2.82
N TYR A 18 1.57 -3.61 -3.81
CA TYR A 18 2.16 -3.77 -5.14
C TYR A 18 1.69 -2.72 -6.17
N ASP A 19 0.98 -1.68 -5.75
CA ASP A 19 0.55 -0.60 -6.64
C ASP A 19 1.66 0.46 -6.82
N ASN A 20 1.63 1.14 -7.97
CA ASN A 20 2.55 2.24 -8.25
C ASN A 20 2.02 3.53 -7.61
N LEU A 21 2.26 3.69 -6.31
CA LEU A 21 1.83 4.84 -5.53
C LEU A 21 2.95 5.87 -5.38
N ASN A 22 2.59 7.15 -5.42
CA ASN A 22 3.48 8.27 -5.17
C ASN A 22 3.04 9.06 -3.93
N GLU A 23 3.92 9.90 -3.40
CA GLU A 23 3.55 10.80 -2.31
C GLU A 23 2.35 11.66 -2.69
N ASN A 24 1.42 11.79 -1.74
CA ASN A 24 0.14 12.49 -1.80
C ASN A 24 -0.95 11.79 -2.62
N ASP A 25 -0.67 10.62 -3.21
CA ASP A 25 -1.70 9.86 -3.89
C ASP A 25 -2.75 9.37 -2.87
N PRO A 26 -4.06 9.48 -3.18
CA PRO A 26 -5.09 8.85 -2.38
C PRO A 26 -5.02 7.33 -2.58
N VAL A 27 -5.07 6.59 -1.48
CA VAL A 27 -5.14 5.13 -1.51
C VAL A 27 -6.60 4.71 -1.35
N THR A 28 -7.16 4.13 -2.41
CA THR A 28 -8.57 3.74 -2.48
C THR A 28 -8.72 2.24 -2.70
N ILE A 29 -9.66 1.62 -1.99
CA ILE A 29 -10.00 0.20 -2.18
C ILE A 29 -11.21 0.08 -3.14
N ASN A 30 -11.54 -1.14 -3.58
CA ASN A 30 -12.41 -1.36 -4.75
C ASN A 30 -13.85 -0.88 -4.57
N ASN A 31 -14.31 -0.69 -3.34
CA ASN A 31 -15.63 -0.11 -3.04
C ASN A 31 -15.64 1.44 -3.17
N GLY A 32 -14.54 2.06 -3.60
CA GLY A 32 -14.38 3.51 -3.74
C GLY A 32 -14.00 4.22 -2.46
N GLU A 33 -13.79 3.49 -1.36
CA GLU A 33 -13.38 4.07 -0.10
C GLU A 33 -11.90 4.45 -0.09
N THR A 34 -11.61 5.70 0.31
CA THR A 34 -10.25 6.16 0.58
C THR A 34 -9.83 5.78 1.99
N ILE A 35 -8.78 4.95 2.10
CA ILE A 35 -8.20 4.55 3.40
C ILE A 35 -7.19 5.59 3.93
N GLY A 36 -6.71 6.48 3.06
CA GLY A 36 -5.80 7.57 3.41
C GLY A 36 -5.02 8.09 2.20
N TYR A 37 -3.93 8.80 2.48
CA TYR A 37 -3.03 9.38 1.49
C TYR A 37 -1.59 8.97 1.77
N VAL A 38 -0.81 8.71 0.73
CA VAL A 38 0.61 8.38 0.89
C VAL A 38 1.37 9.57 1.42
N SER A 39 1.87 9.50 2.65
CA SER A 39 2.72 10.52 3.25
C SER A 39 4.18 10.38 2.88
N LYS A 40 4.64 9.14 2.63
CA LYS A 40 6.02 8.86 2.25
C LYS A 40 6.13 7.56 1.48
N VAL A 41 7.01 7.56 0.49
CA VAL A 41 7.49 6.35 -0.19
C VAL A 41 8.89 6.01 0.34
N VAL A 42 9.07 4.80 0.82
CA VAL A 42 10.36 4.25 1.27
C VAL A 42 10.86 3.28 0.21
N ASN A 43 12.09 3.49 -0.25
CA ASN A 43 12.77 2.61 -1.20
C ASN A 43 14.27 2.62 -0.89
N ASP A 44 14.69 1.78 0.06
CA ASP A 44 16.10 1.63 0.44
C ASP A 44 16.72 0.45 -0.33
N LYS A 45 17.58 0.79 -1.30
CA LYS A 45 18.28 -0.19 -2.14
C LYS A 45 19.34 -1.01 -1.37
N LYS A 46 19.83 -0.53 -0.23
CA LYS A 46 20.85 -1.23 0.56
C LYS A 46 20.23 -2.36 1.38
N THR A 47 19.04 -2.11 1.94
CA THR A 47 18.31 -3.08 2.77
C THR A 47 17.29 -3.88 1.95
N GLY A 48 16.90 -3.39 0.78
CA GLY A 48 15.81 -3.94 -0.01
C GLY A 48 14.43 -3.52 0.50
N GLU A 49 14.35 -2.58 1.44
CA GLU A 49 13.10 -2.12 2.02
C GLU A 49 12.30 -1.27 1.04
N GLN A 50 11.04 -1.66 0.84
CA GLN A 50 10.08 -0.94 0.02
C GLN A 50 8.77 -0.83 0.81
N ALA A 51 8.32 0.39 1.10
CA ALA A 51 7.13 0.60 1.89
C ALA A 51 6.41 1.92 1.55
N PHE A 52 5.11 1.94 1.80
CA PHE A 52 4.29 3.15 1.75
C PHE A 52 3.78 3.49 3.15
N ILE A 53 3.99 4.72 3.57
CA ILE A 53 3.38 5.27 4.78
C ILE A 53 2.14 6.04 4.36
N ILE A 54 0.99 5.70 4.95
CA ILE A 54 -0.32 6.26 4.62
C ILE A 54 -0.89 6.95 5.87
N THR A 55 -1.38 8.18 5.71
CA THR A 55 -2.03 8.97 6.76
C THR A 55 -3.50 9.24 6.43
N ASP A 56 -4.30 9.54 7.46
CA ASP A 56 -5.74 9.78 7.34
C ASP A 56 -6.10 11.07 6.58
N GLY A 57 -5.16 12.02 6.43
CA GLY A 57 -5.33 13.23 5.65
C GLY A 57 -4.23 13.44 4.60
N ASN A 58 -4.49 14.38 3.69
CA ASN A 58 -3.58 14.72 2.61
C ASN A 58 -2.32 15.44 3.17
N PRO A 59 -1.11 14.88 2.99
CA PRO A 59 0.13 15.43 3.55
C PRO A 59 0.46 16.85 3.08
N LYS A 60 -0.09 17.30 1.94
CA LYS A 60 0.08 18.68 1.47
C LYS A 60 -0.56 19.72 2.38
N VAL A 61 -1.56 19.33 3.17
CA VAL A 61 -2.37 20.26 3.97
C VAL A 61 -2.48 19.84 5.44
N GLN A 62 -2.38 18.55 5.74
CA GLN A 62 -2.44 18.01 7.10
C GLN A 62 -1.07 18.13 7.77
N LYS A 63 -1.02 18.69 8.97
CA LYS A 63 0.21 18.72 9.77
C LYS A 63 0.42 17.36 10.46
N PRO A 64 1.68 16.96 10.76
CA PRO A 64 1.95 15.71 11.47
C PRO A 64 1.23 15.57 12.81
N SER A 65 1.00 16.68 13.53
CA SER A 65 0.28 16.69 14.81
C SER A 65 -1.24 16.46 14.68
N GLU A 66 -1.77 16.51 13.46
CA GLU A 66 -3.20 16.36 13.14
C GLU A 66 -3.51 14.95 12.59
N VAL A 67 -2.50 14.09 12.47
CA VAL A 67 -2.64 12.70 12.01
C VAL A 67 -3.20 11.85 13.13
N ASN A 68 -4.34 11.20 12.90
CA ASN A 68 -4.95 10.31 13.89
C ASN A 68 -4.64 8.84 13.63
N ASN A 69 -4.37 8.47 12.38
CA ASN A 69 -4.10 7.10 11.99
C ASN A 69 -2.94 7.03 10.99
N VAL A 70 -2.09 6.01 11.16
CA VAL A 70 -0.99 5.69 10.25
C VAL A 70 -1.13 4.24 9.84
N THR A 71 -1.07 3.97 8.53
CA THR A 71 -0.98 2.62 7.97
C THR A 71 0.37 2.50 7.26
N VAL A 72 1.06 1.38 7.47
CA VAL A 72 2.31 1.09 6.77
C VAL A 72 2.08 -0.14 5.90
N LEU A 73 2.26 0.01 4.59
CA LEU A 73 2.20 -1.07 3.61
C LEU A 73 3.63 -1.47 3.25
N TYR A 74 4.01 -2.72 3.49
CA TYR A 74 5.34 -3.21 3.14
C TYR A 74 5.25 -4.00 1.84
N GLN A 75 5.99 -3.60 0.81
CA GLN A 75 6.24 -4.54 -0.28
C GLN A 75 7.12 -5.65 0.27
N GLY A 76 6.56 -6.86 0.34
CA GLY A 76 7.36 -8.06 0.58
C GLY A 76 8.57 -8.11 -0.36
N SER A 77 9.65 -8.74 0.07
CA SER A 77 10.92 -8.78 -0.67
C SER A 77 10.75 -9.36 -2.07
N THR A 78 10.53 -8.50 -3.05
CA THR A 78 10.69 -8.84 -4.46
C THR A 78 12.19 -9.04 -4.66
N SER A 79 12.65 -10.28 -4.90
CA SER A 79 14.06 -10.52 -5.21
C SER A 79 14.55 -9.48 -6.24
N PRO A 80 15.73 -8.86 -6.05
CA PRO A 80 16.22 -7.75 -6.89
C PRO A 80 16.18 -8.00 -8.41
N GLU A 81 16.16 -9.28 -8.81
CA GLU A 81 16.10 -9.76 -10.18
C GLU A 81 14.74 -9.60 -10.86
N LYS A 82 13.67 -9.27 -10.13
CA LYS A 82 12.26 -9.32 -10.60
C LYS A 82 11.59 -7.96 -10.76
N ILE A 83 12.31 -6.87 -10.43
CA ILE A 83 11.77 -5.51 -10.28
C ILE A 83 11.22 -4.91 -11.59
N GLY A 84 11.66 -5.40 -12.76
CA GLY A 84 11.21 -4.88 -14.06
C GLY A 84 10.04 -5.63 -14.73
N SER A 85 9.85 -6.91 -14.41
CA SER A 85 9.03 -7.82 -15.23
C SER A 85 7.95 -8.58 -14.46
N GLN A 86 8.03 -8.67 -13.14
CA GLN A 86 7.25 -9.66 -12.39
C GLN A 86 6.22 -9.12 -11.41
N ALA A 87 6.18 -7.82 -11.12
CA ALA A 87 5.13 -7.26 -10.26
C ALA A 87 3.71 -7.55 -10.81
N GLY A 88 3.55 -7.67 -12.12
CA GLY A 88 2.30 -8.11 -12.76
C GLY A 88 2.05 -9.62 -12.66
N GLU A 89 3.09 -10.44 -12.81
CA GLU A 89 2.99 -11.91 -12.77
C GLU A 89 2.70 -12.42 -11.34
N VAL A 90 3.34 -11.82 -10.31
CA VAL A 90 3.04 -12.16 -8.91
C VAL A 90 1.61 -11.74 -8.56
N LYS A 91 1.12 -10.59 -9.06
CA LYS A 91 -0.29 -10.21 -8.91
C LYS A 91 -1.21 -11.28 -9.52
N GLN A 92 -0.95 -11.78 -10.72
CA GLN A 92 -1.76 -12.85 -11.33
C GLN A 92 -1.76 -14.14 -10.49
N ASP A 93 -0.59 -14.61 -10.06
CA ASP A 93 -0.46 -15.86 -9.29
C ASP A 93 -1.28 -15.85 -7.98
N TRP A 94 -1.33 -14.72 -7.27
CA TRP A 94 -2.11 -14.60 -6.04
C TRP A 94 -3.63 -14.54 -6.29
N TRP A 95 -4.07 -13.97 -7.42
CA TRP A 95 -5.48 -13.92 -7.79
C TRP A 95 -5.99 -15.27 -8.33
N ASP A 96 -5.14 -16.02 -9.04
CA ASP A 96 -5.51 -17.32 -9.58
C ASP A 96 -5.45 -18.44 -8.53
N ASN A 97 -4.62 -18.29 -7.48
CA ASN A 97 -4.54 -19.28 -6.39
C ASN A 97 -5.69 -19.21 -5.37
N ASN A 98 -6.59 -18.21 -5.44
CA ASN A 98 -7.79 -18.14 -4.58
C ASN A 98 -9.08 -18.58 -5.30
N LYS A 99 -8.95 -19.28 -6.43
CA LYS A 99 -10.03 -20.05 -7.06
C LYS A 99 -9.82 -21.54 -6.77
N SER A 100 -10.28 -21.99 -5.60
CA SER A 100 -10.54 -23.41 -5.31
C SER A 100 -11.87 -23.55 -4.60
#